data_AF-A0AA96WW42-F1
#
_entry.id   AF-A0AA96WW42-F1
#
_cell.length_a   1.000
_cell.length_b   1.000
_cell.length_c   1.000
_cell.angle_alpha   90.00
_cell.angle_beta   90.00
_cell.angle_gamma   90.00
#
_symmetry.space_group_name_H-M   'P 1'
#
loop_
_entity.id
_entity.type
_entity.pdbx_description
1 polymer ?
#
loop_
_entity_poly.entity_id
_entity_poly.type
_entity_poly.pdbx_seq_one_letter_code
_entity_poly.pdbx_strand_id
1 'polypeptide(L)'
;MQSSIMRSSAVVLFSAMVILAGIPSVSVLAVIIRSATFGFVHGVLTSLGIVAGDIIFIMVAIGGLSLLARLMGNLFVLIKYLGGVYLIFLGFGCIAQNLEISNTKSLLNPHFCRVFSPDCSLLERIRKRRCFI
;
A
#
# COMPACT_ATOMS: atom_id res chain seq x y z
N MET A 1 21.61 33.63 -3.59
CA MET A 1 21.00 32.94 -2.42
C MET A 1 19.99 31.86 -2.82
N GLN A 2 19.25 31.99 -3.94
CA GLN A 2 18.27 30.97 -4.37
C GLN A 2 18.90 29.67 -4.90
N SER A 3 20.11 29.74 -5.49
CA SER A 3 20.82 28.57 -6.05
C SER A 3 21.45 27.64 -5.00
N SER A 4 21.78 28.15 -3.81
CA SER A 4 22.29 27.34 -2.69
C SER A 4 21.20 26.51 -2.02
N ILE A 5 19.99 27.07 -1.88
CA ILE A 5 18.81 26.37 -1.31
C ILE A 5 18.35 25.24 -2.23
N MET A 6 18.42 25.44 -3.55
CA MET A 6 18.05 24.42 -4.53
C MET A 6 18.92 23.15 -4.41
N ARG A 7 20.23 23.32 -4.16
CA ARG A 7 21.16 22.20 -3.99
C ARG A 7 20.87 21.39 -2.74
N SER A 8 20.62 22.05 -1.60
CA SER A 8 20.30 21.36 -0.34
C SER A 8 18.98 20.61 -0.41
N SER A 9 17.93 21.22 -0.97
CA SER A 9 16.62 20.55 -1.08
C SER A 9 16.67 19.37 -2.04
N ALA A 10 17.43 19.48 -3.14
CA ALA A 10 17.59 18.38 -4.09
C ALA A 10 18.25 17.16 -3.44
N VAL A 11 19.32 17.34 -2.65
CA VAL A 11 19.99 16.24 -1.95
C VAL A 11 19.06 15.61 -0.91
N VAL A 12 18.31 16.41 -0.16
CA VAL A 12 17.34 15.91 0.83
C VAL A 12 16.22 15.11 0.16
N LEU A 13 15.58 15.64 -0.89
CA LEU A 13 14.51 14.94 -1.60
C LEU A 13 15.01 13.66 -2.28
N PHE A 14 16.21 13.70 -2.86
CA PHE A 14 16.82 12.52 -3.47
C PHE A 14 17.06 11.44 -2.43
N SER A 15 17.66 11.80 -1.28
CA SER A 15 17.89 10.85 -0.18
C SER A 15 16.58 10.26 0.36
N ALA A 16 15.54 11.07 0.53
CA ALA A 16 14.23 10.62 1.01
C ALA A 16 13.57 9.64 0.05
N MET A 17 13.61 9.91 -1.26
CA MET A 17 13.04 9.02 -2.28
C MET A 17 13.79 7.68 -2.36
N VAL A 18 15.12 7.69 -2.23
CA VAL A 18 15.92 6.46 -2.21
C VAL A 18 15.55 5.58 -1.02
N ILE A 19 15.41 6.17 0.18
CA ILE A 19 14.99 5.44 1.39
C ILE A 19 13.58 4.87 1.21
N LEU A 20 12.65 5.68 0.68
CA LEU A 20 11.25 5.29 0.52
C LEU A 20 11.06 4.21 -0.55
N ALA A 21 11.87 4.21 -1.61
CA ALA A 21 11.84 3.21 -2.68
C ALA A 21 12.20 1.79 -2.18
N GLY A 22 12.95 1.67 -1.08
CA GLY A 22 13.27 0.38 -0.49
C GLY A 22 12.14 -0.25 0.32
N ILE A 23 11.08 0.51 0.64
CA ILE A 23 9.97 0.04 1.48
C ILE A 23 8.89 -0.57 0.57
N PRO A 24 8.69 -1.91 0.59
CA PRO A 24 7.60 -2.51 -0.16
C PRO A 24 6.27 -2.00 0.41
N SER A 25 5.50 -1.29 -0.41
CA SER A 25 4.20 -0.75 -0.02
C SER A 25 3.12 -1.85 -0.03
N VAL A 26 2.07 -1.65 0.78
CA VAL A 26 0.97 -2.61 0.94
C VAL A 26 0.26 -2.90 -0.37
N SER A 27 0.12 -1.90 -1.25
CA SER A 27 -0.48 -2.07 -2.57
C SER A 27 0.35 -2.99 -3.47
N VAL A 28 1.67 -2.84 -3.48
CA VAL A 28 2.58 -3.67 -4.30
C VAL A 28 2.62 -5.11 -3.77
N LEU A 29 2.65 -5.30 -2.45
CA LEU A 29 2.55 -6.63 -1.83
C LEU A 29 1.26 -7.36 -2.24
N ALA A 30 0.12 -6.67 -2.22
CA ALA A 30 -1.14 -7.23 -2.66
C ALA A 30 -1.11 -7.69 -4.13
N VAL A 31 -0.51 -6.89 -5.03
CA VAL A 31 -0.36 -7.24 -6.45
C VAL A 31 0.58 -8.44 -6.64
N ILE A 32 1.71 -8.49 -5.91
CA ILE A 32 2.66 -9.61 -5.99
C ILE A 32 1.99 -10.92 -5.57
N ILE A 33 1.29 -10.93 -4.42
CA ILE A 33 0.58 -12.12 -3.92
C ILE A 33 -0.45 -12.60 -4.93
N ARG A 34 -1.22 -11.68 -5.51
CA ARG A 34 -2.29 -12.01 -6.45
C ARG A 34 -1.75 -12.48 -7.80
N SER A 35 -0.65 -11.90 -8.27
CA SER A 35 0.06 -12.34 -9.48
C SER A 35 0.68 -13.72 -9.31
N ALA A 36 1.24 -14.00 -8.13
CA ALA A 36 1.82 -15.31 -7.81
C ALA A 36 0.74 -16.41 -7.68
N THR A 37 -0.49 -16.05 -7.28
CA THR A 37 -1.58 -17.03 -7.12
C THR A 37 -2.33 -17.33 -8.42
N PHE A 38 -2.71 -16.29 -9.17
CA PHE A 38 -3.62 -16.40 -10.33
C PHE A 38 -2.95 -16.11 -11.68
N GLY A 39 -1.64 -15.91 -11.67
CA GLY A 39 -0.85 -15.55 -12.85
C GLY A 39 -0.88 -14.06 -13.20
N PHE A 40 -0.12 -13.69 -14.22
CA PHE A 40 0.18 -12.30 -14.59
C PHE A 40 -1.08 -11.48 -14.98
N VAL A 41 -2.03 -12.09 -15.68
CA VAL A 41 -3.26 -11.41 -16.16
C VAL A 41 -4.09 -10.87 -15.00
N HIS A 42 -4.23 -11.65 -13.93
CA HIS A 42 -4.97 -11.24 -12.73
C HIS A 42 -4.23 -10.15 -11.93
N GLY A 43 -2.90 -10.15 -11.98
CA GLY A 43 -2.07 -9.08 -11.44
C GLY A 43 -2.35 -7.73 -12.10
N VAL A 44 -2.39 -7.71 -13.44
CA VAL A 44 -2.69 -6.51 -14.22
C VAL A 44 -4.09 -5.98 -13.91
N LEU A 45 -5.11 -6.85 -13.88
CA LEU A 45 -6.48 -6.46 -13.52
C LEU A 45 -6.56 -5.84 -12.11
N THR A 46 -5.83 -6.41 -11.15
CA THR A 46 -5.78 -5.91 -9.77
C THR A 46 -5.12 -4.54 -9.71
N SER A 47 -3.99 -4.35 -10.41
CA SER A 47 -3.31 -3.06 -10.47
C SER A 47 -4.17 -1.96 -11.11
N LEU A 48 -4.92 -2.29 -12.16
CA LEU A 48 -5.89 -1.38 -12.80
C LEU A 48 -6.97 -0.92 -11.82
N GLY A 49 -7.52 -1.85 -11.03
CA GLY A 49 -8.49 -1.51 -10.00
C GLY A 49 -7.93 -0.59 -8.91
N ILE A 50 -6.70 -0.85 -8.45
CA ILE A 50 -6.03 -0.01 -7.45
C ILE A 50 -5.81 1.41 -8.00
N VAL A 51 -5.29 1.55 -9.22
CA VAL A 51 -5.04 2.85 -9.84
C VAL A 51 -6.35 3.61 -10.08
N ALA A 52 -7.39 2.93 -10.57
CA ALA A 52 -8.70 3.55 -10.76
C ALA A 52 -9.28 4.06 -9.42
N GLY A 53 -9.16 3.27 -8.35
CA GLY A 53 -9.54 3.67 -7.01
C GLY A 53 -8.76 4.87 -6.49
N ASP A 54 -7.45 4.91 -6.72
CA ASP A 54 -6.57 6.01 -6.30
C ASP A 54 -6.93 7.32 -7.01
N ILE A 55 -7.19 7.28 -8.32
CA ILE A 55 -7.63 8.47 -9.09
C ILE A 55 -8.94 9.03 -8.54
N ILE A 56 -9.93 8.18 -8.28
CA ILE A 56 -11.23 8.59 -7.73
C ILE A 56 -11.04 9.15 -6.31
N PHE A 57 -10.23 8.49 -5.49
CA PHE A 57 -9.94 8.93 -4.13
C PHE A 57 -9.26 10.29 -4.11
N ILE A 58 -8.25 10.52 -4.95
CA ILE A 58 -7.54 11.79 -5.05
C ILE A 58 -8.48 12.92 -5.53
N MET A 59 -9.34 12.65 -6.52
CA MET A 59 -10.35 13.60 -6.99
C MET A 59 -11.28 14.04 -5.84
N VAL A 60 -11.82 13.08 -5.09
CA VAL A 60 -12.70 13.35 -3.94
C VAL A 60 -11.94 14.08 -2.83
N ALA A 61 -10.70 13.67 -2.53
CA ALA A 61 -9.88 14.27 -1.49
C ALA A 61 -9.56 15.74 -1.79
N ILE A 62 -9.08 16.05 -3.00
CA ILE A 62 -8.75 17.42 -3.40
C ILE A 62 -10.03 18.28 -3.45
N GLY A 63 -11.12 17.75 -4.00
CA GLY A 63 -12.41 18.45 -4.04
C GLY A 63 -12.94 18.77 -2.64
N GLY A 64 -12.98 17.77 -1.76
CA GLY A 64 -13.40 17.93 -0.37
C GLY A 64 -12.50 18.87 0.42
N LEU A 65 -11.18 18.74 0.27
CA LEU A 65 -10.20 19.59 0.96
C LEU A 65 -10.29 21.06 0.49
N SER A 66 -10.54 21.29 -0.80
CA SER A 66 -10.74 22.63 -1.38
C SER A 66 -11.99 23.31 -0.80
N LEU A 67 -13.10 22.58 -0.67
CA LEU A 67 -14.32 23.10 -0.05
C LEU A 67 -14.10 23.41 1.44
N LEU A 68 -13.46 22.47 2.16
CA LEU A 68 -13.18 22.62 3.58
C LEU A 68 -12.24 23.81 3.87
N ALA A 69 -11.24 24.02 3.03
CA ALA A 69 -10.31 25.15 3.13
C ALA A 69 -11.01 26.51 2.96
N ARG A 70 -12.03 26.59 2.10
CA ARG A 70 -12.83 27.81 1.89
C ARG A 70 -13.75 28.13 3.06
N LEU A 71 -14.34 27.12 3.69
CA LEU A 71 -15.32 27.28 4.77
C LEU A 71 -14.68 27.60 6.13
N MET A 72 -13.52 27.02 6.43
CA MET A 72 -12.95 26.99 7.79
C MET A 72 -11.77 27.94 8.02
N GLY A 73 -11.18 28.52 6.96
CA GLY A 73 -10.10 29.51 7.09
C GLY A 73 -8.98 29.06 8.02
N ASN A 74 -8.80 29.78 9.14
CA ASN A 74 -7.70 29.56 10.10
C ASN A 74 -7.73 28.18 10.81
N LEU A 75 -8.90 27.52 10.88
CA LEU A 75 -9.02 26.17 11.45
C LEU A 75 -8.35 25.10 10.58
N PHE A 76 -8.12 25.36 9.28
CA PHE A 76 -7.41 24.45 8.40
C PHE A 76 -5.98 24.17 8.86
N VAL A 77 -5.33 25.15 9.51
CA VAL A 77 -3.97 25.00 10.06
C VAL A 77 -3.95 23.94 11.17
N LEU A 78 -5.01 23.87 11.98
CA LEU A 78 -5.13 22.87 13.05
C LEU A 78 -5.24 21.46 12.47
N ILE A 79 -6.03 21.28 11.41
CA ILE A 79 -6.14 20.00 10.68
C ILE A 79 -4.76 19.57 10.12
N LYS A 80 -3.98 20.49 9.56
CA LYS A 80 -2.63 20.18 9.04
C LYS A 80 -1.70 19.70 10.14
N TYR A 81 -1.73 20.35 11.31
CA TYR A 81 -0.94 19.91 12.47
C TYR A 81 -1.39 18.55 12.99
N LEU A 82 -2.71 18.32 13.10
CA LEU A 82 -3.26 17.01 13.47
C LEU A 82 -2.80 15.90 12.52
N GLY A 83 -2.79 16.15 11.21
CA GLY A 83 -2.27 15.21 10.22
C GLY A 83 -0.78 14.89 10.41
N GLY A 84 0.04 15.91 10.72
CA GLY A 84 1.45 15.72 11.05
C GLY A 84 1.67 14.89 12.32
N VAL A 85 0.91 15.18 13.38
CA VAL A 85 0.95 14.40 14.64
C VAL A 85 0.55 12.94 14.40
N TYR A 86 -0.48 12.71 13.57
CA TYR A 86 -0.92 11.36 13.21
C TYR A 86 0.17 10.57 12.48
N LEU A 87 0.89 11.20 11.54
CA LEU A 87 2.02 10.56 10.85
C LEU A 87 3.18 10.22 11.79
N ILE A 88 3.47 11.09 12.77
CA ILE A 88 4.48 10.81 13.80
C ILE A 88 4.06 9.59 14.63
N PHE A 89 2.80 9.53 15.07
CA PHE A 89 2.26 8.40 15.80
C PHE A 89 2.35 7.08 15.00
N LEU A 90 1.97 7.11 13.71
CA LEU A 90 2.04 5.96 12.82
C LEU A 90 3.50 5.49 12.60
N GLY A 91 4.43 6.44 12.46
CA GLY A 91 5.87 6.17 12.34
C GLY A 91 6.43 5.46 13.57
N PHE A 92 6.10 5.94 14.77
CA PHE A 92 6.47 5.24 16.02
C PHE A 92 5.85 3.85 16.12
N GLY A 93 4.60 3.70 15.68
CA GLY A 93 3.92 2.41 15.60
C GLY A 93 4.70 1.39 14.77
N CYS A 94 5.22 1.79 13.60
CA CYS A 94 6.01 0.93 12.71
C CYS A 94 7.31 0.43 13.36
N ILE A 95 7.99 1.28 14.12
CA ILE A 95 9.23 0.93 14.84
C ILE A 95 8.94 -0.07 15.98
N ALA A 96 7.81 0.09 16.67
CA ALA A 96 7.43 -0.77 17.79
C ALA A 96 7.08 -2.21 17.36
N GLN A 97 6.48 -2.40 16.18
CA GLN A 97 6.02 -3.72 15.72
C GLN A 97 7.12 -4.62 15.11
N ASN A 98 8.36 -4.15 15.04
CA ASN A 98 9.53 -5.00 14.74
C ASN A 98 9.77 -6.11 15.79
N LEU A 99 9.17 -6.00 16.98
CA LEU A 99 9.33 -6.98 18.07
C LEU A 99 8.41 -8.21 17.91
N GLU A 100 7.30 -8.11 17.18
CA GLU A 100 6.29 -9.18 17.11
C GLU A 100 6.43 -10.08 15.86
N ILE A 101 7.07 -9.58 14.81
CA ILE A 101 7.40 -10.32 13.57
C ILE A 101 8.32 -11.53 13.88
N SER A 102 9.07 -11.47 14.98
CA SER A 102 9.94 -12.57 15.40
C SER A 102 9.21 -13.76 16.03
N ASN A 103 8.05 -13.54 16.65
CA ASN A 103 7.27 -14.59 17.32
C ASN A 103 6.20 -15.22 16.40
N THR A 104 5.82 -14.53 15.33
CA THR A 104 4.82 -15.00 14.34
C THR A 104 5.38 -15.92 13.26
N LYS A 105 6.72 -16.01 13.10
CA LYS A 105 7.33 -17.00 12.19
C LYS A 105 7.04 -18.44 12.64
N SER A 106 6.97 -18.65 13.95
CA SER A 106 6.60 -19.93 14.58
C SER A 106 5.13 -20.29 14.44
N LEU A 107 4.27 -19.32 14.12
CA LEU A 107 2.85 -19.53 13.80
C LEU A 107 2.56 -19.27 12.31
N LEU A 108 3.57 -19.31 11.43
CA LEU A 108 3.36 -19.55 10.00
C LEU A 108 3.00 -21.04 9.81
N ASN A 109 1.86 -21.39 10.38
CA ASN A 109 1.09 -22.58 10.14
C ASN A 109 0.68 -22.57 8.64
N PRO A 110 0.60 -23.72 7.95
CA PRO A 110 0.27 -23.86 6.51
C PRO A 110 -1.07 -23.24 6.05
N HIS A 111 -1.78 -22.51 6.91
CA HIS A 111 -3.03 -21.83 6.62
C HIS A 111 -2.90 -20.56 5.74
N PHE A 112 -1.69 -19.98 5.57
CA PHE A 112 -1.44 -18.92 4.58
C PHE A 112 -1.73 -19.41 3.14
N CYS A 113 -1.72 -20.73 2.93
CA CYS A 113 -2.10 -21.36 1.68
C CYS A 113 -3.60 -21.25 1.33
N ARG A 114 -4.49 -20.88 2.28
CA ARG A 114 -5.95 -20.74 2.02
C ARG A 114 -6.43 -19.34 1.63
N VAL A 115 -5.71 -18.28 1.99
CA VAL A 115 -6.01 -16.91 1.49
C VAL A 115 -5.39 -16.69 0.11
N PHE A 116 -4.40 -17.51 -0.25
CA PHE A 116 -3.76 -17.65 -1.56
C PHE A 116 -4.57 -18.51 -2.54
N SER A 117 -5.91 -18.49 -2.49
CA SER A 117 -6.77 -19.07 -3.53
C SER A 117 -8.18 -18.48 -3.43
N PRO A 118 -8.67 -17.81 -4.48
CA PRO A 118 -9.76 -18.41 -5.21
C PRO A 118 -9.65 -18.18 -6.72
N ASP A 119 -9.34 -19.24 -7.47
CA ASP A 119 -10.14 -19.55 -8.64
C ASP A 119 -10.13 -21.06 -8.92
N CYS A 120 -11.28 -21.64 -8.61
CA CYS A 120 -11.60 -23.06 -8.70
C CYS A 120 -11.95 -23.47 -10.14
N SER A 121 -11.73 -22.63 -11.16
CA SER A 121 -12.07 -22.99 -12.56
C SER A 121 -11.11 -23.99 -13.21
N LEU A 122 -9.90 -24.20 -12.65
CA LEU A 122 -8.87 -25.08 -13.24
C LEU A 122 -8.67 -26.40 -12.46
N LEU A 123 -9.04 -26.44 -11.17
CA LEU A 123 -8.93 -27.65 -10.33
C LEU A 123 -10.09 -28.64 -10.52
N GLU A 124 -11.23 -28.21 -11.06
CA GLU A 124 -12.35 -29.11 -11.38
C GLU A 124 -12.09 -29.93 -12.66
N ARG A 125 -11.29 -29.42 -13.60
CA ARG A 125 -10.85 -30.18 -14.80
C ARG A 125 -9.77 -31.21 -14.50
N ILE A 126 -8.90 -31.00 -13.51
CA ILE A 126 -7.79 -31.92 -13.22
C ILE A 126 -8.25 -33.07 -12.31
N ARG A 127 -9.20 -32.82 -11.38
CA ARG A 127 -9.78 -33.89 -10.55
C ARG A 127 -10.65 -34.86 -11.35
N LYS A 128 -11.31 -34.41 -12.42
CA LYS A 128 -12.17 -35.28 -13.27
C LYS A 128 -11.39 -36.25 -14.17
N ARG A 129 -10.08 -36.06 -14.37
CA ARG A 129 -9.23 -37.05 -15.06
C ARG A 129 -8.61 -38.11 -14.15
N ARG A 130 -8.70 -37.95 -12.82
CA ARG A 130 -8.08 -38.88 -11.85
C ARG A 130 -9.10 -39.82 -11.17
N CYS A 131 -10.35 -39.84 -11.64
CA CYS A 131 -11.37 -40.84 -11.26
C CYS A 131 -11.67 -41.84 -12.40
N PHE A 132 -10.85 -41.88 -13.46
CA PHE A 132 -10.99 -42.85 -14.57
C PHE A 132 -9.75 -43.74 -14.76
N ILE A 133 -9.00 -43.96 -13.68
CA ILE A 133 -8.05 -45.08 -13.54
C ILE A 133 -8.29 -45.68 -12.16
#